data_AF-A0A1H8CR18-F1
#
_entry.id   AF-A0A1H8CR18-F1
#
_cell.length_a   1.000
_cell.length_b   1.000
_cell.length_c   1.000
_cell.angle_alpha   90.00
_cell.angle_beta   90.00
_cell.angle_gamma   90.00
#
_symmetry.space_group_name_H-M   'P 1'
#
loop_
_entity.id
_entity.type
_entity.pdbx_description
1 polymer ?
#
loop_
_entity_poly.entity_id
_entity_poly.type
_entity_poly.pdbx_seq_one_letter_code
_entity_poly.pdbx_strand_id
1 'polypeptide(L)'
;MDDDILAHCGAWLKPGVHLVVLPWARALVEEPIEFVEEIIIFPRGEVSFASLNIQQHGAEGSLAWYQSAASGIDLETFVDHTLIAFPLSFDWDAMHGYSHQGHLDFIGLLSEKADSLALDFIRFQLCRLDLVDTVPAKAGQIDNNHMMAGVLLYNNDIKQGCIIGGAAFTHFPTRGLGLVVDPFHAPFLPLDGEVGHQVAHALKLYGALLEVEDQSLKFVQAISLLEFLSDPYRYQKFVDVKKTVARYVAKTTEDYHNLLARFKELTGNKDPQTEIERGYRTLIVHLGKRLREILPDAGSRRELFRELDGYLRPIIGHMIEHSDMKWSSYVEVRKEMKPFLPS
;
A
#
# COMPACT_ATOMS: atom_id res chain seq x y z
N MET A 1 -14.38 -21.52 18.32
CA MET A 1 -15.65 -21.99 17.76
C MET A 1 -15.72 -21.19 16.50
N ASP A 2 -15.33 -21.79 15.38
CA ASP A 2 -15.01 -21.03 14.19
C ASP A 2 -16.32 -20.54 13.59
N ASP A 3 -16.49 -19.22 13.54
CA ASP A 3 -17.68 -18.61 12.98
C ASP A 3 -17.63 -18.73 11.45
N ASP A 4 -18.77 -18.99 10.83
CA ASP A 4 -18.85 -19.13 9.39
C ASP A 4 -18.66 -17.75 8.72
N ILE A 5 -17.85 -17.69 7.66
CA ILE A 5 -17.52 -16.41 7.01
C ILE A 5 -18.75 -15.65 6.48
N LEU A 6 -19.83 -16.35 6.10
CA LEU A 6 -21.06 -15.69 5.67
C LEU A 6 -21.86 -15.08 6.84
N ALA A 7 -21.59 -15.48 8.10
CA ALA A 7 -22.16 -14.81 9.25
C ALA A 7 -21.65 -13.36 9.39
N HIS A 8 -20.40 -13.11 8.98
CA HIS A 8 -19.78 -11.79 8.96
C HIS A 8 -20.09 -11.02 7.67
N CYS A 9 -19.87 -11.67 6.52
CA CYS A 9 -19.87 -10.99 5.23
C CYS A 9 -21.21 -11.07 4.49
N GLY A 10 -22.16 -11.91 4.94
CA GLY A 10 -23.39 -12.22 4.20
C GLY A 10 -24.30 -11.02 3.98
N ALA A 11 -24.27 -10.03 4.88
CA ALA A 11 -25.05 -8.80 4.76
C ALA A 11 -24.64 -7.93 3.57
N TRP A 12 -23.40 -8.07 3.07
CA TRP A 12 -22.89 -7.33 1.92
C TRP A 12 -23.38 -7.90 0.58
N LEU A 13 -23.81 -9.16 0.58
CA LEU A 13 -24.05 -9.92 -0.65
C LEU A 13 -25.45 -9.67 -1.22
N LYS A 14 -25.48 -8.87 -2.29
CA LYS A 14 -26.66 -8.57 -3.11
C LYS A 14 -26.56 -9.29 -4.47
N PRO A 15 -27.63 -9.34 -5.27
CA PRO A 15 -27.55 -9.91 -6.61
C PRO A 15 -26.45 -9.25 -7.45
N GLY A 16 -25.60 -10.05 -8.10
CA GLY A 16 -24.43 -9.56 -8.85
C GLY A 16 -23.28 -9.01 -7.99
N VAL A 17 -23.30 -9.23 -6.67
CA VAL A 17 -22.21 -8.94 -5.75
C VAL A 17 -21.70 -10.25 -5.16
N HIS A 18 -20.40 -10.45 -5.24
CA HIS A 18 -19.72 -11.69 -4.87
C HIS A 18 -18.76 -11.43 -3.72
N LEU A 19 -18.53 -12.46 -2.90
CA LEU A 19 -17.53 -12.39 -1.84
C LEU A 19 -16.16 -12.74 -2.44
N VAL A 20 -15.17 -11.90 -2.14
CA VAL A 20 -13.77 -12.12 -2.46
C VAL A 20 -13.03 -12.37 -1.16
N VAL A 21 -12.19 -13.41 -1.11
CA VAL A 21 -11.32 -13.72 0.02
C VAL A 21 -9.91 -13.94 -0.50
N LEU A 22 -8.95 -13.19 0.04
CA LEU A 22 -7.54 -13.24 -0.32
C LEU A 22 -6.71 -13.65 0.91
N PRO A 23 -5.79 -14.62 0.82
CA PRO A 23 -4.79 -14.82 1.86
C PRO A 23 -3.85 -13.61 1.92
N TRP A 24 -3.33 -13.32 3.10
CA TRP A 24 -2.40 -12.23 3.31
C TRP A 24 -1.18 -12.71 4.08
N ALA A 25 -0.21 -13.20 3.31
CA ALA A 25 1.07 -13.68 3.84
C ALA A 25 1.84 -12.59 4.58
N ARG A 26 2.61 -13.03 5.58
CA ARG A 26 3.43 -12.15 6.45
C ARG A 26 2.64 -11.04 7.16
N ALA A 27 1.36 -11.28 7.42
CA ALA A 27 0.54 -10.47 8.31
C ALA A 27 0.00 -11.34 9.44
N LEU A 28 0.06 -10.85 10.67
CA LEU A 28 -0.51 -11.47 11.86
C LEU A 28 -1.56 -10.55 12.44
N VAL A 29 -2.75 -11.09 12.63
CA VAL A 29 -3.91 -10.41 13.22
C VAL A 29 -4.43 -11.31 14.34
N GLU A 30 -4.68 -10.74 15.52
CA GLU A 30 -5.16 -11.49 16.70
C GLU A 30 -6.69 -11.53 16.80
N GLU A 31 -7.39 -10.53 16.28
CA GLU A 31 -8.85 -10.43 16.31
C GLU A 31 -9.37 -9.88 14.97
N PRO A 32 -10.59 -10.22 14.52
CA PRO A 32 -11.15 -9.65 13.29
C PRO A 32 -11.15 -8.12 13.29
N ILE A 33 -10.62 -7.52 12.22
CA ILE A 33 -10.57 -6.07 12.05
C ILE A 33 -11.55 -5.66 10.96
N GLU A 34 -12.61 -4.95 11.34
CA GLU A 34 -13.58 -4.38 10.40
C GLU A 34 -13.16 -2.95 10.00
N PHE A 35 -13.14 -2.67 8.70
CA PHE A 35 -12.94 -1.34 8.15
C PHE A 35 -14.24 -0.79 7.56
N VAL A 36 -14.31 0.54 7.41
CA VAL A 36 -15.55 1.27 7.08
C VAL A 36 -16.14 0.93 5.70
N GLU A 37 -15.38 0.32 4.79
CA GLU A 37 -15.79 0.00 3.40
C GLU A 37 -16.11 -1.49 3.15
N GLU A 38 -16.77 -2.18 4.09
CA GLU A 38 -17.17 -3.59 3.93
C GLU A 38 -15.96 -4.53 3.67
N ILE A 39 -14.80 -4.23 4.26
CA ILE A 39 -13.63 -5.11 4.27
C ILE A 39 -13.35 -5.58 5.69
N ILE A 40 -13.16 -6.89 5.86
CA ILE A 40 -12.79 -7.49 7.13
C ILE A 40 -11.48 -8.25 6.94
N ILE A 41 -10.58 -8.10 7.91
CA ILE A 41 -9.36 -8.90 8.01
C ILE A 41 -9.54 -9.91 9.13
N PHE A 42 -9.50 -11.21 8.79
CA PHE A 42 -9.66 -12.29 9.75
C PHE A 42 -8.30 -12.84 10.18
N PRO A 43 -8.15 -13.18 11.48
CA PRO A 43 -7.03 -13.96 11.96
C PRO A 43 -6.91 -15.32 11.26
N ARG A 44 -5.68 -15.84 11.25
CA ARG A 44 -5.40 -17.18 10.71
C ARG A 44 -6.23 -18.24 11.43
N GLY A 45 -6.94 -19.05 10.66
CA GLY A 45 -7.63 -20.25 11.15
C GLY A 45 -8.88 -20.00 11.99
N GLU A 46 -9.37 -18.76 12.09
CA GLU A 46 -10.53 -18.44 12.94
C GLU A 46 -11.88 -18.45 12.21
N VAL A 47 -11.88 -18.49 10.87
CA VAL A 47 -13.10 -18.46 10.06
C VAL A 47 -13.35 -19.78 9.34
N SER A 48 -14.60 -20.22 9.31
CA SER A 48 -15.03 -21.41 8.57
C SER A 48 -15.57 -21.07 7.18
N PHE A 49 -15.31 -21.95 6.22
CA PHE A 49 -15.77 -21.85 4.83
C PHE A 49 -16.88 -22.88 4.48
N ALA A 50 -17.44 -23.55 5.48
CA ALA A 50 -18.36 -24.67 5.27
C ALA A 50 -19.60 -24.29 4.45
N SER A 51 -20.10 -23.06 4.59
CA SER A 51 -21.26 -22.56 3.85
C SER A 51 -21.01 -22.20 2.38
N LEU A 52 -19.74 -22.17 1.94
CA LEU A 52 -19.39 -21.62 0.63
C LEU A 52 -19.55 -22.60 -0.54
N ASN A 53 -19.84 -23.89 -0.30
CA ASN A 53 -19.99 -24.91 -1.35
C ASN A 53 -18.88 -24.85 -2.41
N ILE A 54 -17.62 -24.85 -1.97
CA ILE A 54 -16.46 -24.60 -2.82
C ILE A 54 -16.26 -25.76 -3.79
N GLN A 55 -16.29 -25.46 -5.09
CA GLN A 55 -15.92 -26.41 -6.13
C GLN A 55 -14.40 -26.37 -6.35
N GLN A 56 -13.75 -27.51 -6.17
CA GLN A 56 -12.31 -27.67 -6.41
C GLN A 56 -11.94 -27.74 -7.89
N HIS A 57 -12.93 -27.92 -8.77
CA HIS A 57 -12.75 -28.02 -10.21
C HIS A 57 -13.71 -27.05 -10.89
N GLY A 58 -13.20 -26.23 -11.80
CA GLY A 58 -14.04 -25.37 -12.63
C GLY A 58 -14.69 -26.13 -13.79
N ALA A 59 -15.04 -25.40 -14.85
CA ALA A 59 -15.73 -25.99 -16.00
C ALA A 59 -14.98 -27.20 -16.58
N GLU A 60 -15.68 -28.33 -16.73
CA GLU A 60 -15.11 -29.57 -17.26
C GLU A 60 -14.37 -29.32 -18.58
N GLY A 61 -13.12 -29.80 -18.66
CA GLY A 61 -12.30 -29.68 -19.87
C GLY A 61 -11.58 -28.32 -20.04
N SER A 62 -11.74 -27.37 -19.13
CA SER A 62 -11.01 -26.09 -19.23
C SER A 62 -9.57 -26.20 -18.74
N LEU A 63 -8.62 -25.99 -19.65
CA LEU A 63 -7.18 -25.96 -19.35
C LEU A 63 -6.84 -24.90 -18.29
N ALA A 64 -7.50 -23.74 -18.30
CA ALA A 64 -7.23 -22.66 -17.35
C ALA A 64 -7.49 -23.09 -15.90
N TRP A 65 -8.59 -23.82 -15.67
CA TRP A 65 -8.95 -24.35 -14.36
C TRP A 65 -8.01 -25.47 -13.91
N TYR A 66 -7.55 -26.32 -14.83
CA TYR A 66 -6.50 -27.29 -14.52
C TYR A 66 -5.19 -26.62 -14.12
N GLN A 67 -4.77 -25.56 -14.82
CA GLN A 67 -3.57 -24.80 -14.47
C GLN A 67 -3.71 -24.11 -13.11
N SER A 68 -4.89 -23.55 -12.81
CA SER A 68 -5.15 -22.97 -11.50
C SER A 68 -5.14 -24.01 -10.38
N ALA A 69 -5.73 -25.19 -10.58
CA ALA A 69 -5.65 -26.28 -9.61
C ALA A 69 -4.19 -26.79 -9.43
N ALA A 70 -3.41 -26.83 -10.51
CA ALA A 70 -2.00 -27.23 -10.49
C ALA A 70 -1.08 -26.23 -9.76
N SER A 71 -1.57 -25.03 -9.41
CA SER A 71 -0.82 -24.07 -8.58
C SER A 71 -0.59 -24.57 -7.15
N GLY A 72 -1.37 -25.56 -6.69
CA GLY A 72 -1.30 -26.09 -5.33
C GLY A 72 -2.03 -25.23 -4.31
N ILE A 73 -2.83 -24.24 -4.74
CA ILE A 73 -3.68 -23.45 -3.86
C ILE A 73 -5.02 -24.14 -3.68
N ASP A 74 -5.35 -24.42 -2.42
CA ASP A 74 -6.54 -25.12 -1.98
C ASP A 74 -7.16 -24.44 -0.76
N LEU A 75 -8.17 -25.06 -0.15
CA LEU A 75 -8.85 -24.49 1.00
C LEU A 75 -7.95 -24.41 2.25
N GLU A 76 -7.06 -25.39 2.45
CA GLU A 76 -6.11 -25.39 3.57
C GLU A 76 -5.19 -24.18 3.50
N THR A 77 -4.81 -23.78 2.29
CA THR A 77 -4.07 -22.54 2.05
C THR A 77 -4.77 -21.32 2.67
N PHE A 78 -6.10 -21.20 2.59
CA PHE A 78 -6.81 -20.06 3.19
C PHE A 78 -6.88 -20.18 4.72
N VAL A 79 -7.08 -21.39 5.26
CA VAL A 79 -7.10 -21.62 6.71
C VAL A 79 -5.75 -21.27 7.35
N ASP A 80 -4.65 -21.46 6.63
CA ASP A 80 -3.29 -21.24 7.10
C ASP A 80 -2.79 -19.80 7.07
N HIS A 81 -3.59 -18.84 6.60
CA HIS A 81 -3.19 -17.44 6.48
C HIS A 81 -4.17 -16.50 7.16
N THR A 82 -3.69 -15.31 7.51
CA THR A 82 -4.55 -14.14 7.70
C THR A 82 -5.35 -13.91 6.41
N LEU A 83 -6.63 -13.58 6.52
CA LEU A 83 -7.52 -13.45 5.36
C LEU A 83 -8.04 -12.03 5.24
N ILE A 84 -8.23 -11.59 4.01
CA ILE A 84 -8.90 -10.33 3.70
C ILE A 84 -10.15 -10.67 2.90
N ALA A 85 -11.31 -10.25 3.40
CA ALA A 85 -12.59 -10.49 2.76
C ALA A 85 -13.30 -9.18 2.44
N PHE A 86 -13.85 -9.06 1.23
CA PHE A 86 -14.64 -7.89 0.81
C PHE A 86 -15.64 -8.26 -0.31
N PRO A 87 -16.74 -7.50 -0.47
CA PRO A 87 -17.67 -7.69 -1.57
C PRO A 87 -17.16 -7.03 -2.85
N LEU A 88 -17.41 -7.65 -4.00
CA LEU A 88 -17.13 -7.07 -5.31
C LEU A 88 -18.17 -7.49 -6.35
N SER A 89 -18.59 -6.55 -7.19
CA SER A 89 -19.40 -6.85 -8.37
C SER A 89 -18.50 -7.09 -9.58
N PHE A 90 -18.69 -8.23 -10.25
CA PHE A 90 -18.04 -8.59 -11.51
C PHE A 90 -18.89 -9.62 -12.24
N ASP A 91 -18.64 -9.81 -13.54
CA ASP A 91 -19.32 -10.83 -14.33
C ASP A 91 -18.73 -12.22 -14.06
N TRP A 92 -19.46 -13.02 -13.30
CA TRP A 92 -19.06 -14.37 -12.89
C TRP A 92 -18.87 -15.33 -14.07
N ASP A 93 -19.74 -15.23 -15.08
CA ASP A 93 -19.72 -16.10 -16.25
C ASP A 93 -18.55 -15.73 -17.17
N ALA A 94 -18.28 -14.44 -17.33
CA ALA A 94 -17.08 -13.97 -18.03
C ALA A 94 -15.80 -14.47 -17.35
N MET A 95 -15.71 -14.37 -16.02
CA MET A 95 -14.57 -14.86 -15.24
C MET A 95 -14.35 -16.37 -15.45
N HIS A 96 -15.42 -17.17 -15.46
CA HIS A 96 -15.32 -18.61 -15.73
C HIS A 96 -14.72 -18.95 -17.10
N GLY A 97 -14.92 -18.07 -18.08
CA GLY A 97 -14.40 -18.18 -19.44
C GLY A 97 -12.98 -17.63 -19.64
N TYR A 98 -12.34 -17.10 -18.59
CA TYR A 98 -10.99 -16.55 -18.71
C TYR A 98 -9.94 -17.63 -19.04
N SER A 99 -8.86 -17.19 -19.68
CA SER A 99 -7.63 -17.97 -19.76
C SER A 99 -6.94 -18.01 -18.39
N HIS A 100 -5.96 -18.88 -18.21
CA HIS A 100 -5.17 -18.87 -16.97
C HIS A 100 -4.49 -17.51 -16.74
N GLN A 101 -3.97 -16.86 -17.80
CA GLN A 101 -3.43 -15.51 -17.68
C GLN A 101 -4.51 -14.51 -17.23
N GLY A 102 -5.74 -14.63 -17.74
CA GLY A 102 -6.87 -13.83 -17.28
C GLY A 102 -7.19 -14.04 -15.80
N HIS A 103 -7.06 -15.26 -15.27
CA HIS A 103 -7.16 -15.53 -13.83
C HIS A 103 -6.05 -14.81 -13.05
N LEU A 104 -4.80 -14.85 -13.53
CA LEU A 104 -3.68 -14.17 -12.87
C LEU A 104 -3.85 -12.65 -12.84
N ASP A 105 -4.27 -12.06 -13.97
CA ASP A 105 -4.55 -10.63 -14.06
C ASP A 105 -5.72 -10.25 -13.13
N PHE A 106 -6.72 -11.12 -13.00
CA PHE A 106 -7.84 -10.92 -12.08
C PHE A 106 -7.41 -10.99 -10.61
N ILE A 107 -6.53 -11.93 -10.22
CA ILE A 107 -5.93 -11.96 -8.87
C ILE A 107 -5.21 -10.64 -8.58
N GLY A 108 -4.43 -10.14 -9.54
CA GLY A 108 -3.75 -8.84 -9.42
C GLY A 108 -4.73 -7.69 -9.19
N LEU A 109 -5.82 -7.63 -9.97
CA LEU A 109 -6.87 -6.62 -9.81
C LEU A 109 -7.52 -6.67 -8.42
N LEU A 110 -7.82 -7.87 -7.91
CA LEU A 110 -8.42 -8.05 -6.59
C LEU A 110 -7.46 -7.65 -5.47
N SER A 111 -6.17 -7.93 -5.62
CA SER A 111 -5.14 -7.45 -4.69
C SER A 111 -5.04 -5.93 -4.69
N GLU A 112 -5.07 -5.27 -5.86
CA GLU A 112 -5.06 -3.81 -5.94
C GLU A 112 -6.31 -3.20 -5.29
N LYS A 113 -7.46 -3.88 -5.41
CA LYS A 113 -8.68 -3.45 -4.75
C LYS A 113 -8.54 -3.53 -3.23
N ALA A 114 -8.04 -4.64 -2.67
CA ALA A 114 -7.75 -4.77 -1.25
C ALA A 114 -6.76 -3.70 -0.74
N ASP A 115 -5.70 -3.43 -1.53
CA ASP A 115 -4.73 -2.36 -1.25
C ASP A 115 -5.44 -1.01 -1.08
N SER A 116 -6.32 -0.66 -2.02
CA SER A 116 -7.07 0.61 -2.00
C SER A 116 -8.09 0.72 -0.87
N LEU A 117 -8.75 -0.38 -0.49
CA LEU A 117 -9.81 -0.39 0.53
C LEU A 117 -9.24 -0.27 1.96
N ALA A 118 -8.08 -0.88 2.22
CA ALA A 118 -7.51 -0.89 3.57
C ALA A 118 -5.98 -0.97 3.63
N LEU A 119 -5.33 -1.81 2.81
CA LEU A 119 -3.95 -2.20 3.11
C LEU A 119 -2.94 -1.08 2.91
N ASP A 120 -3.15 -0.16 1.97
CA ASP A 120 -2.27 0.99 1.79
C ASP A 120 -2.31 1.91 3.01
N PHE A 121 -3.49 2.08 3.62
CA PHE A 121 -3.63 2.81 4.88
C PHE A 121 -3.00 2.06 6.06
N ILE A 122 -3.19 0.74 6.17
CA ILE A 122 -2.54 -0.07 7.21
C ILE A 122 -1.01 0.01 7.10
N ARG A 123 -0.45 -0.17 5.90
CA ARG A 123 0.98 -0.02 5.65
C ARG A 123 1.47 1.38 5.99
N PHE A 124 0.69 2.41 5.66
CA PHE A 124 1.01 3.77 6.07
C PHE A 124 1.05 3.91 7.59
N GLN A 125 0.09 3.37 8.34
CA GLN A 125 0.09 3.50 9.79
C GLN A 125 1.20 2.70 10.47
N LEU A 126 1.47 1.48 9.99
CA LEU A 126 2.28 0.51 10.74
C LEU A 126 3.69 0.25 10.17
N CYS A 127 3.95 0.54 8.88
CA CYS A 127 5.24 0.26 8.24
C CYS A 127 6.09 1.52 8.04
N ARG A 128 7.41 1.42 8.25
CA ARG A 128 8.33 2.57 8.16
C ARG A 128 9.31 2.45 7.00
N LEU A 129 9.64 3.57 6.37
CA LEU A 129 10.61 3.59 5.25
C LEU A 129 12.02 3.16 5.66
N ASP A 130 12.42 3.41 6.91
CA ASP A 130 13.74 3.05 7.43
C ASP A 130 13.86 1.59 7.90
N LEU A 131 12.73 0.88 7.98
CA LEU A 131 12.63 -0.51 8.44
C LEU A 131 11.72 -1.34 7.54
N VAL A 132 12.33 -2.09 6.62
CA VAL A 132 11.62 -2.97 5.66
C VAL A 132 11.06 -4.23 6.34
N ASP A 133 11.48 -4.53 7.56
CA ASP A 133 11.22 -5.83 8.20
C ASP A 133 9.73 -6.07 8.54
N THR A 134 8.91 -5.02 8.51
CA THR A 134 7.47 -5.06 8.84
C THR A 134 6.56 -5.04 7.61
N VAL A 135 7.10 -5.14 6.40
CA VAL A 135 6.26 -5.10 5.19
C VAL A 135 5.60 -6.47 4.96
N PRO A 136 4.25 -6.54 4.93
CA PRO A 136 3.52 -7.76 4.61
C PRO A 136 3.55 -8.01 3.10
N ALA A 137 3.15 -9.21 2.67
CA ALA A 137 3.01 -9.52 1.25
C ALA A 137 1.83 -8.75 0.61
N LYS A 138 1.70 -8.85 -0.72
CA LYS A 138 0.47 -8.42 -1.41
C LYS A 138 -0.68 -9.36 -1.03
N ALA A 139 -1.90 -8.85 -1.02
CA ALA A 139 -3.08 -9.69 -0.85
C ALA A 139 -3.16 -10.72 -1.98
N GLY A 140 -3.51 -11.94 -1.64
CA GLY A 140 -3.48 -13.09 -2.55
C GLY A 140 -2.20 -13.91 -2.43
N GLN A 141 -1.07 -13.35 -1.98
CA GLN A 141 0.18 -14.10 -1.82
C GLN A 141 0.17 -14.99 -0.57
N ILE A 142 0.91 -16.09 -0.65
CA ILE A 142 0.98 -17.13 0.39
C ILE A 142 2.43 -17.37 0.86
N ASP A 143 2.59 -17.78 2.12
CA ASP A 143 3.89 -18.02 2.76
C ASP A 143 4.52 -19.36 2.31
N ASN A 144 3.70 -20.38 2.02
CA ASN A 144 4.19 -21.72 1.69
C ASN A 144 4.84 -21.80 0.29
N ASN A 145 4.49 -20.89 -0.61
CA ASN A 145 5.09 -20.78 -1.93
C ASN A 145 5.07 -19.32 -2.40
N HIS A 146 6.18 -18.62 -2.20
CA HIS A 146 6.31 -17.17 -2.46
C HIS A 146 6.00 -16.74 -3.91
N MET A 147 6.01 -17.68 -4.87
CA MET A 147 5.68 -17.39 -6.26
C MET A 147 4.19 -17.50 -6.56
N MET A 148 3.42 -18.14 -5.68
CA MET A 148 2.00 -18.41 -5.89
C MET A 148 1.14 -17.36 -5.18
N ALA A 149 -0.01 -17.11 -5.78
CA ALA A 149 -1.07 -16.34 -5.21
C ALA A 149 -2.43 -16.92 -5.60
N GLY A 150 -3.43 -16.72 -4.75
CA GLY A 150 -4.75 -17.27 -4.94
C GLY A 150 -5.84 -16.38 -4.39
N VAL A 151 -7.05 -16.68 -4.83
CA VAL A 151 -8.26 -16.04 -4.35
C VAL A 151 -9.38 -17.06 -4.28
N LEU A 152 -10.17 -16.97 -3.22
CA LEU A 152 -11.42 -17.67 -3.08
C LEU A 152 -12.53 -16.68 -3.41
N LEU A 153 -13.39 -17.08 -4.33
CA LEU A 153 -14.52 -16.30 -4.79
C LEU A 153 -15.80 -17.04 -4.44
N TYR A 154 -16.85 -16.33 -4.02
CA TYR A 154 -18.16 -16.91 -3.77
C TYR A 154 -19.27 -16.11 -4.44
N ASN A 155 -20.03 -16.81 -5.27
CA ASN A 155 -21.19 -16.25 -5.94
C ASN A 155 -22.45 -16.46 -5.09
N ASN A 156 -23.02 -15.34 -4.63
CA ASN A 156 -24.22 -15.33 -3.82
C ASN A 156 -25.49 -15.77 -4.57
N ASP A 157 -25.56 -15.59 -5.89
CA ASP A 157 -26.74 -15.89 -6.70
C ASP A 157 -26.90 -17.41 -6.90
N ILE A 158 -25.78 -18.10 -7.14
CA ILE A 158 -25.77 -19.58 -7.31
C ILE A 158 -25.30 -20.34 -6.08
N LYS A 159 -24.95 -19.64 -4.98
CA LYS A 159 -24.50 -20.20 -3.70
C LYS A 159 -23.30 -21.14 -3.84
N GLN A 160 -22.32 -20.72 -4.61
CA GLN A 160 -21.17 -21.56 -4.98
C GLN A 160 -19.86 -20.77 -4.89
N GLY A 161 -18.84 -21.41 -4.32
CA GLY A 161 -17.48 -20.91 -4.24
C GLY A 161 -16.54 -21.57 -5.25
N CYS A 162 -15.47 -20.88 -5.61
CA CYS A 162 -14.36 -21.43 -6.40
C CYS A 162 -13.03 -20.82 -5.96
N ILE A 163 -11.94 -21.52 -6.23
CA ILE A 163 -10.57 -21.03 -6.00
C ILE A 163 -9.87 -20.91 -7.34
N ILE A 164 -9.24 -19.78 -7.59
CA ILE A 164 -8.28 -19.61 -8.68
C ILE A 164 -6.92 -19.27 -8.08
N GLY A 165 -5.86 -19.81 -8.67
CA GLY A 165 -4.49 -19.65 -8.18
C GLY A 165 -3.47 -19.71 -9.29
N GLY A 166 -2.25 -19.25 -8.99
CA GLY A 166 -1.08 -19.31 -9.86
C GLY A 166 -0.07 -18.19 -9.58
N ALA A 167 0.91 -18.02 -10.46
CA ALA A 167 1.99 -17.06 -10.29
C ALA A 167 1.61 -15.63 -10.73
N ALA A 168 0.73 -14.97 -9.97
CA ALA A 168 0.20 -13.65 -10.34
C ALA A 168 1.18 -12.48 -10.09
N PHE A 169 2.22 -12.69 -9.28
CA PHE A 169 3.15 -11.63 -8.89
C PHE A 169 4.61 -12.00 -9.19
N THR A 170 5.43 -10.98 -9.40
CA THR A 170 6.86 -11.13 -9.73
C THR A 170 7.79 -11.07 -8.53
N HIS A 171 7.30 -10.60 -7.39
CA HIS A 171 8.11 -10.35 -6.20
C HIS A 171 7.32 -10.72 -4.94
N PHE A 172 8.07 -11.07 -3.90
CA PHE A 172 7.54 -11.38 -2.57
C PHE A 172 8.52 -10.84 -1.52
N PRO A 173 8.06 -10.11 -0.50
CA PRO A 173 8.93 -9.61 0.55
C PRO A 173 9.49 -10.78 1.37
N THR A 174 10.80 -10.99 1.34
CA THR A 174 11.46 -12.10 2.06
C THR A 174 12.16 -11.66 3.34
N ARG A 175 12.46 -10.37 3.49
CA ARG A 175 13.19 -9.83 4.64
C ARG A 175 12.26 -9.44 5.79
N GLY A 176 12.61 -9.81 7.03
CA GLY A 176 11.89 -9.41 8.24
C GLY A 176 10.87 -10.45 8.72
N LEU A 177 10.09 -10.07 9.75
CA LEU A 177 9.13 -10.94 10.42
C LEU A 177 7.70 -10.75 9.92
N GLY A 178 7.44 -9.73 9.09
CA GLY A 178 6.10 -9.37 8.66
C GLY A 178 5.45 -8.35 9.57
N LEU A 179 4.16 -8.13 9.35
CA LEU A 179 3.38 -7.11 10.01
C LEU A 179 2.49 -7.71 11.08
N VAL A 180 2.61 -7.24 12.32
CA VAL A 180 1.58 -7.47 13.35
C VAL A 180 0.59 -6.31 13.24
N VAL A 181 -0.68 -6.64 13.03
CA VAL A 181 -1.77 -5.66 12.93
C VAL A 181 -2.60 -5.76 14.21
N ASP A 182 -2.29 -4.90 15.16
CA ASP A 182 -3.14 -4.70 16.33
C ASP A 182 -4.40 -3.93 15.91
N PRO A 183 -5.57 -4.18 16.52
CA PRO A 183 -6.74 -3.34 16.32
C PRO A 183 -6.40 -1.89 16.68
N PHE A 184 -6.29 -1.01 15.69
CA PHE A 184 -5.95 0.39 15.91
C PHE A 184 -7.16 1.27 15.61
N HIS A 185 -7.39 2.24 16.48
CA HIS A 185 -8.42 3.24 16.26
C HIS A 185 -7.92 4.22 15.18
N ALA A 186 -8.52 4.13 13.99
CA ALA A 186 -8.31 5.09 12.91
C ALA A 186 -9.41 6.15 12.97
N PRO A 187 -9.24 7.26 13.71
CA PRO A 187 -10.31 8.25 13.87
C PRO A 187 -10.70 8.91 12.54
N PHE A 188 -9.80 8.89 11.55
CA PHE A 188 -10.00 9.47 10.24
C PHE A 188 -9.53 8.46 9.18
N LEU A 189 -10.49 7.88 8.46
CA LEU A 189 -10.22 7.25 7.17
C LEU A 189 -10.36 8.30 6.07
N PRO A 190 -9.61 8.18 4.96
CA PRO A 190 -9.79 9.06 3.81
C PRO A 190 -11.24 9.01 3.31
N LEU A 191 -11.88 10.17 3.18
CA LEU A 191 -13.20 10.35 2.60
C LEU A 191 -13.10 10.57 1.09
N ASP A 192 -14.21 10.39 0.36
CA ASP A 192 -14.29 10.43 -1.12
C ASP A 192 -14.30 11.86 -1.71
N GLY A 193 -13.55 12.79 -1.12
CA GLY A 193 -13.37 14.14 -1.66
C GLY A 193 -12.22 14.23 -2.68
N GLU A 194 -12.03 15.40 -3.28
CA GLU A 194 -10.91 15.63 -4.22
C GLU A 194 -9.56 15.41 -3.54
N VAL A 195 -9.38 15.91 -2.31
CA VAL A 195 -8.19 15.65 -1.49
C VAL A 195 -8.08 14.16 -1.16
N GLY A 196 -9.20 13.49 -0.86
CA GLY A 196 -9.28 12.05 -0.65
C GLY A 196 -8.71 11.22 -1.78
N HIS A 197 -9.06 11.54 -3.03
CA HIS A 197 -8.45 10.89 -4.20
C HIS A 197 -6.93 11.08 -4.25
N GLN A 198 -6.43 12.27 -3.88
CA GLN A 198 -4.99 12.52 -3.81
C GLN A 198 -4.33 11.77 -2.65
N VAL A 199 -5.03 11.62 -1.53
CA VAL A 199 -4.60 10.79 -0.39
C VAL A 199 -4.50 9.33 -0.79
N ALA A 200 -5.53 8.77 -1.44
CA ALA A 200 -5.50 7.39 -1.92
C ALA A 200 -4.30 7.15 -2.84
N HIS A 201 -4.02 8.08 -3.75
CA HIS A 201 -2.83 8.00 -4.59
C HIS A 201 -1.51 8.13 -3.79
N ALA A 202 -1.44 9.04 -2.82
CA ALA A 202 -0.27 9.20 -1.95
C ALA A 202 0.02 7.94 -1.12
N LEU A 203 -1.03 7.31 -0.58
CA LEU A 203 -0.93 6.06 0.18
C LEU A 203 -0.42 4.92 -0.72
N LYS A 204 -0.92 4.81 -1.95
CA LYS A 204 -0.42 3.86 -2.96
C LYS A 204 1.07 4.08 -3.28
N LEU A 205 1.47 5.33 -3.52
CA LEU A 205 2.87 5.68 -3.76
C LEU A 205 3.77 5.39 -2.55
N TYR A 206 3.27 5.65 -1.34
CA TYR A 206 3.96 5.32 -0.09
C TYR A 206 4.08 3.81 0.12
N GLY A 207 3.04 3.04 -0.18
CA GLY A 207 3.06 1.58 -0.17
C GLY A 207 4.12 1.02 -1.13
N ALA A 208 4.13 1.50 -2.38
CA ALA A 208 5.14 1.12 -3.36
C ALA A 208 6.57 1.47 -2.92
N LEU A 209 6.75 2.61 -2.24
CA LEU A 209 8.03 3.00 -1.66
C LEU A 209 8.55 1.95 -0.68
N LEU A 210 7.71 1.41 0.19
CA LEU A 210 8.13 0.42 1.20
C LEU A 210 8.77 -0.82 0.54
N GLU A 211 8.20 -1.27 -0.57
CA GLU A 211 8.58 -2.48 -1.32
C GLU A 211 9.89 -2.31 -2.14
N VAL A 212 10.37 -1.07 -2.35
CA VAL A 212 11.58 -0.85 -3.16
C VAL A 212 12.86 -1.28 -2.44
N GLU A 213 13.59 -2.22 -3.05
CA GLU A 213 14.88 -2.71 -2.56
C GLU A 213 16.05 -1.77 -2.87
N ASP A 214 16.10 -1.20 -4.08
CA ASP A 214 17.18 -0.27 -4.45
C ASP A 214 17.00 1.06 -3.71
N GLN A 215 17.94 1.36 -2.82
CA GLN A 215 17.86 2.56 -1.98
C GLN A 215 17.99 3.86 -2.79
N SER A 216 18.61 3.84 -3.97
CA SER A 216 18.69 5.03 -4.82
C SER A 216 17.33 5.31 -5.46
N LEU A 217 16.64 4.27 -5.95
CA LEU A 217 15.28 4.35 -6.47
C LEU A 217 14.28 4.74 -5.38
N LYS A 218 14.35 4.12 -4.20
CA LYS A 218 13.52 4.47 -3.03
C LYS A 218 13.68 5.95 -2.65
N PHE A 219 14.93 6.45 -2.65
CA PHE A 219 15.19 7.87 -2.44
C PHE A 219 14.52 8.76 -3.50
N VAL A 220 14.72 8.46 -4.78
CA VAL A 220 14.14 9.26 -5.88
C VAL A 220 12.62 9.28 -5.80
N GLN A 221 11.98 8.13 -5.57
CA GLN A 221 10.53 8.04 -5.43
C GLN A 221 10.02 8.80 -4.19
N ALA A 222 10.75 8.80 -3.07
CA ALA A 222 10.35 9.54 -1.86
C ALA A 222 10.40 11.05 -2.13
N ILE A 223 11.41 11.49 -2.87
CA ILE A 223 11.53 12.87 -3.33
C ILE A 223 10.39 13.24 -4.28
N SER A 224 10.03 12.36 -5.22
CA SER A 224 8.87 12.56 -6.11
C SER A 224 7.54 12.58 -5.37
N LEU A 225 7.39 11.79 -4.30
CA LEU A 225 6.20 11.85 -3.46
C LEU A 225 6.09 13.20 -2.73
N LEU A 226 7.20 13.78 -2.27
CA LEU A 226 7.19 15.15 -1.70
C LEU A 226 6.78 16.21 -2.73
N GLU A 227 7.20 16.06 -4.00
CA GLU A 227 6.76 16.92 -5.10
C GLU A 227 5.23 16.81 -5.29
N PHE A 228 4.70 15.57 -5.37
CA PHE A 228 3.27 15.29 -5.51
C PHE A 228 2.43 15.85 -4.35
N LEU A 229 2.86 15.62 -3.10
CA LEU A 229 2.15 16.12 -1.91
C LEU A 229 2.14 17.65 -1.83
N SER A 230 3.12 18.30 -2.45
CA SER A 230 3.16 19.75 -2.54
C SER A 230 2.13 20.29 -3.53
N ASP A 231 2.03 19.68 -4.71
CA ASP A 231 1.04 20.01 -5.73
C ASP A 231 0.82 18.81 -6.68
N PRO A 232 -0.35 18.15 -6.62
CA PRO A 232 -0.60 16.94 -7.38
C PRO A 232 -0.86 17.23 -8.86
N TYR A 233 -1.11 18.48 -9.25
CA TYR A 233 -1.49 18.85 -10.61
C TYR A 233 -0.33 19.37 -11.45
N ARG A 234 0.74 19.84 -10.81
CA ARG A 234 1.82 20.56 -11.49
C ARG A 234 3.17 20.14 -10.95
N TYR A 235 4.13 20.05 -11.87
CA TYR A 235 5.53 20.03 -11.49
C TYR A 235 5.88 21.31 -10.72
N GLN A 236 6.44 21.16 -9.53
CA GLN A 236 6.95 22.28 -8.73
C GLN A 236 8.46 22.27 -8.64
N LYS A 237 9.03 23.48 -8.57
CA LYS A 237 10.44 23.64 -8.21
C LYS A 237 10.59 23.26 -6.73
N PHE A 238 11.71 22.62 -6.36
CA PHE A 238 11.98 22.28 -4.96
C PHE A 238 12.00 23.45 -3.98
N VAL A 239 12.15 24.68 -4.49
CA VAL A 239 12.03 25.90 -3.70
C VAL A 239 10.63 26.02 -3.08
N ASP A 240 9.59 25.50 -3.73
CA ASP A 240 8.22 25.56 -3.26
C ASP A 240 7.83 24.30 -2.49
N VAL A 241 8.33 23.13 -2.91
CA VAL A 241 8.20 21.86 -2.14
C VAL A 241 8.69 22.01 -0.72
N LYS A 242 9.90 22.56 -0.53
CA LYS A 242 10.48 22.74 0.82
C LYS A 242 9.65 23.70 1.70
N LYS A 243 8.99 24.70 1.10
CA LYS A 243 8.11 25.62 1.86
C LYS A 243 6.84 24.90 2.31
N THR A 244 6.32 23.98 1.50
CA THR A 244 5.20 23.12 1.90
C THR A 244 5.63 22.25 3.07
N VAL A 245 6.71 21.48 2.93
CA VAL A 245 7.20 20.58 3.98
C VAL A 245 7.46 21.34 5.28
N ALA A 246 8.09 22.50 5.21
CA ALA A 246 8.38 23.36 6.37
C ALA A 246 7.16 23.66 7.24
N ARG A 247 5.97 23.82 6.66
CA ARG A 247 4.74 24.12 7.40
C ARG A 247 4.32 22.99 8.34
N TYR A 248 4.73 21.77 8.05
CA TYR A 248 4.35 20.59 8.83
C TYR A 248 5.40 20.18 9.85
N VAL A 249 6.68 20.49 9.58
CA VAL A 249 7.79 19.93 10.37
C VAL A 249 8.62 20.97 11.12
N ALA A 250 8.68 22.23 10.67
CA ALA A 250 9.47 23.26 11.34
C ALA A 250 8.67 23.91 12.47
N LYS A 251 9.19 23.83 13.70
CA LYS A 251 8.54 24.40 14.91
C LYS A 251 9.19 25.70 15.36
N THR A 252 10.42 25.96 14.91
CA THR A 252 11.22 27.15 15.24
C THR A 252 11.88 27.75 13.98
N THR A 253 12.40 28.99 14.08
CA THR A 253 13.21 29.60 13.02
C THR A 253 14.44 28.74 12.69
N GLU A 254 15.03 28.16 13.72
CA GLU A 254 16.21 27.30 13.59
C GLU A 254 15.86 26.03 12.83
N ASP A 255 14.75 25.36 13.17
CA ASP A 255 14.25 24.19 12.42
C ASP A 255 14.02 24.53 10.95
N TYR A 256 13.43 25.71 10.68
CA TYR A 256 13.19 26.17 9.33
C TYR A 256 14.50 26.34 8.54
N HIS A 257 15.50 27.01 9.11
CA HIS A 257 16.79 27.19 8.44
C HIS A 257 17.54 25.87 8.26
N ASN A 258 17.50 24.99 9.25
CA ASN A 258 18.09 23.66 9.17
C ASN A 258 17.43 22.83 8.07
N LEU A 259 16.10 22.86 7.97
CA LEU A 259 15.34 22.21 6.91
C LEU A 259 15.71 22.77 5.53
N LEU A 260 15.85 24.09 5.39
CA LEU A 260 16.24 24.70 4.13
C LEU A 260 17.64 24.28 3.68
N ALA A 261 18.60 24.23 4.60
CA ALA A 261 19.95 23.74 4.34
C ALA A 261 19.92 22.27 3.95
N ARG A 262 19.12 21.47 4.66
CA ARG A 262 18.96 20.05 4.40
C ARG A 262 18.33 19.76 3.04
N PHE A 263 17.27 20.48 2.66
CA PHE A 263 16.66 20.36 1.32
C PHE A 263 17.62 20.74 0.19
N LYS A 264 18.57 21.67 0.43
CA LYS A 264 19.63 21.96 -0.54
C LYS A 264 20.50 20.71 -0.76
N GLU A 265 20.89 20.04 0.31
CA GLU A 265 21.66 18.79 0.24
C GLU A 265 20.89 17.64 -0.43
N LEU A 266 19.60 17.48 -0.13
CA LEU A 266 18.78 16.42 -0.74
C LEU A 266 18.57 16.62 -2.24
N THR A 267 18.55 17.86 -2.72
CA THR A 267 18.15 18.19 -4.09
C THR A 267 19.32 18.63 -4.96
N GLY A 268 19.75 19.89 -4.82
CA GLY A 268 20.83 20.50 -5.58
C GLY A 268 21.73 21.34 -4.67
N ASN A 269 22.95 20.85 -4.44
CA ASN A 269 23.98 21.55 -3.70
C ASN A 269 25.27 21.52 -4.52
N LYS A 270 25.74 22.68 -4.98
CA LYS A 270 27.08 22.84 -5.54
C LYS A 270 28.01 23.41 -4.50
N ASP A 271 29.18 22.82 -4.36
CA ASP A 271 30.25 23.40 -3.55
C ASP A 271 30.72 24.73 -4.21
N PRO A 272 30.68 25.87 -3.51
CA PRO A 272 30.98 27.17 -4.13
C PRO A 272 32.44 27.34 -4.57
N GLN A 273 33.37 26.56 -4.02
CA GLN A 273 34.81 26.69 -4.32
C GLN A 273 35.27 25.71 -5.38
N THR A 274 34.71 24.49 -5.35
CA THR A 274 35.14 23.39 -6.24
C THR A 274 34.17 23.14 -7.40
N GLU A 275 32.99 23.77 -7.38
CA GLU A 275 31.86 23.54 -8.31
C GLU A 275 31.35 22.09 -8.36
N ILE A 276 31.81 21.24 -7.44
CA ILE A 276 31.43 19.84 -7.37
C ILE A 276 29.98 19.71 -6.88
N GLU A 277 29.19 18.94 -7.62
CA GLU A 277 27.83 18.56 -7.24
C GLU A 277 27.84 17.65 -6.00
N ARG A 278 27.07 18.03 -4.99
CA ARG A 278 26.84 17.31 -3.73
C ARG A 278 25.37 17.01 -3.47
N GLY A 279 24.45 17.60 -4.24
CA GLY A 279 23.01 17.37 -4.09
C GLY A 279 22.64 15.92 -4.39
N TYR A 280 21.97 15.22 -3.48
CA TYR A 280 21.75 13.77 -3.61
C TYR A 280 20.92 13.44 -4.86
N ARG A 281 19.81 14.16 -5.09
CA ARG A 281 18.99 14.01 -6.31
C ARG A 281 19.81 14.25 -7.57
N THR A 282 20.61 15.31 -7.63
CA THR A 282 21.48 15.57 -8.78
C THR A 282 22.48 14.44 -9.01
N LEU A 283 23.16 13.99 -7.95
CA LEU A 283 24.13 12.90 -8.03
C LEU A 283 23.50 11.60 -8.52
N ILE A 284 22.30 11.26 -8.04
CA ILE A 284 21.61 10.01 -8.40
C ILE A 284 21.00 10.12 -9.81
N VAL A 285 20.16 11.13 -10.04
CA VAL A 285 19.35 11.24 -11.26
C VAL A 285 20.17 11.70 -12.46
N HIS A 286 21.10 12.65 -12.26
CA HIS A 286 21.84 13.26 -13.38
C HIS A 286 23.24 12.67 -13.56
N LEU A 287 23.88 12.20 -12.48
CA LEU A 287 25.25 11.64 -12.54
C LEU A 287 25.30 10.12 -12.33
N GLY A 288 24.14 9.46 -12.14
CA GLY A 288 24.05 8.00 -12.05
C GLY A 288 24.73 7.39 -10.82
N LYS A 289 25.02 8.18 -9.78
CA LYS A 289 25.60 7.67 -8.53
C LYS A 289 24.57 6.85 -7.75
N ARG A 290 25.03 5.82 -7.05
CA ARG A 290 24.19 5.06 -6.13
C ARG A 290 24.13 5.76 -4.77
N LEU A 291 23.02 5.65 -4.04
CA LEU A 291 22.91 6.25 -2.71
C LEU A 291 24.01 5.75 -1.76
N ARG A 292 24.39 4.48 -1.86
CA ARG A 292 25.51 3.88 -1.10
C ARG A 292 26.89 4.46 -1.41
N GLU A 293 27.07 5.15 -2.52
CA GLU A 293 28.32 5.85 -2.86
C GLU A 293 28.32 7.26 -2.27
N ILE A 294 27.14 7.85 -2.09
CA ILE A 294 26.93 9.18 -1.49
C ILE A 294 26.96 9.08 0.04
N LEU A 295 26.28 8.06 0.59
CA LEU A 295 26.19 7.73 2.00
C LEU A 295 26.65 6.27 2.20
N PRO A 296 27.96 6.02 2.39
CA PRO A 296 28.52 4.67 2.51
C PRO A 296 28.07 3.93 3.77
N ASP A 297 27.82 4.65 4.86
CA ASP A 297 27.35 4.06 6.12
C ASP A 297 25.86 3.67 6.07
N ALA A 298 25.54 2.48 6.59
CA ALA A 298 24.18 1.96 6.62
C ALA A 298 23.29 2.70 7.63
N GLY A 299 23.86 3.18 8.73
CA GLY A 299 23.18 4.01 9.72
C GLY A 299 22.72 5.33 9.11
N SER A 300 23.60 6.05 8.42
CA SER A 300 23.26 7.30 7.74
C SER A 300 22.17 7.12 6.67
N ARG A 301 22.17 6.00 5.93
CA ARG A 301 21.08 5.70 4.99
C ARG A 301 19.76 5.43 5.70
N ARG A 302 19.78 4.74 6.85
CA ARG A 302 18.57 4.53 7.67
C ARG A 302 18.04 5.85 8.22
N GLU A 303 18.91 6.71 8.73
CA GLU A 303 18.55 8.04 9.21
C GLU A 303 17.94 8.90 8.10
N LEU A 304 18.49 8.86 6.89
CA LEU A 304 17.91 9.54 5.73
C LEU A 304 16.48 9.06 5.44
N PHE A 305 16.20 7.75 5.44
CA PHE A 305 14.83 7.28 5.18
C PHE A 305 13.88 7.60 6.33
N ARG A 306 14.36 7.63 7.58
CA ARG A 306 13.57 8.09 8.72
C ARG A 306 13.24 9.57 8.62
N GLU A 307 14.21 10.37 8.18
CA GLU A 307 14.05 11.80 7.93
C GLU A 307 12.99 12.04 6.84
N LEU A 308 13.10 11.35 5.69
CA LEU A 308 12.14 11.45 4.59
C LEU A 308 10.73 11.01 5.03
N ASP A 309 10.62 9.94 5.80
CA ASP A 309 9.37 9.47 6.38
C ASP A 309 8.72 10.55 7.28
N GLY A 310 9.55 11.22 8.09
CA GLY A 310 9.17 12.35 8.92
C GLY A 310 8.70 13.58 8.13
N TYR A 311 9.05 13.71 6.86
CA TYR A 311 8.51 14.74 5.97
C TYR A 311 7.19 14.33 5.30
N LEU A 312 7.08 13.06 4.89
CA LEU A 312 5.94 12.53 4.16
C LEU A 312 4.69 12.37 5.04
N ARG A 313 4.86 11.70 6.18
CA ARG A 313 3.74 11.30 7.05
C ARG A 313 2.91 12.46 7.58
N PRO A 314 3.50 13.57 8.08
CA PRO A 314 2.68 14.69 8.58
C PRO A 314 1.80 15.31 7.49
N ILE A 315 2.29 15.37 6.25
CA ILE A 315 1.53 15.93 5.14
C ILE A 315 0.38 15.00 4.75
N ILE A 316 0.68 13.70 4.60
CA ILE A 316 -0.34 12.69 4.28
C ILE A 316 -1.40 12.65 5.39
N GLY A 317 -0.99 12.60 6.66
CA GLY A 317 -1.91 12.59 7.80
C GLY A 317 -2.85 13.80 7.82
N HIS A 318 -2.32 15.01 7.61
CA HIS A 318 -3.15 16.21 7.54
C HIS A 318 -4.08 16.21 6.30
N MET A 319 -3.66 15.64 5.18
CA MET A 319 -4.54 15.46 4.01
C MET A 319 -5.67 14.46 4.31
N ILE A 320 -5.43 13.40 5.10
CA ILE A 320 -6.46 12.45 5.53
C ILE A 320 -7.54 13.16 6.35
N GLU A 321 -7.14 14.03 7.29
CA GLU A 321 -8.06 14.83 8.12
C GLU A 321 -8.94 15.80 7.31
N HIS A 322 -8.53 16.17 6.09
CA HIS A 322 -9.23 17.11 5.21
C HIS A 322 -9.64 16.47 3.87
N SER A 323 -9.80 15.15 3.87
CA SER A 323 -9.98 14.35 2.66
C SER A 323 -11.30 14.62 1.92
N ASP A 324 -12.31 15.14 2.62
CA ASP A 324 -13.60 15.57 2.05
C ASP A 324 -13.52 16.87 1.22
N MET A 325 -12.42 17.62 1.34
CA MET A 325 -12.30 18.94 0.74
C MET A 325 -11.97 18.92 -0.76
N LYS A 326 -12.27 20.04 -1.42
CA LYS A 326 -11.67 20.40 -2.71
C LYS A 326 -10.22 20.82 -2.52
N TRP A 327 -9.37 20.57 -3.52
CA TRP A 327 -7.95 20.90 -3.44
C TRP A 327 -7.70 22.39 -3.21
N SER A 328 -8.46 23.26 -3.89
CA SER A 328 -8.33 24.70 -3.75
C SER A 328 -8.62 25.19 -2.33
N SER A 329 -9.62 24.61 -1.66
CA SER A 329 -9.95 24.92 -0.26
C SER A 329 -8.87 24.41 0.68
N TYR A 330 -8.38 23.19 0.45
CA TYR A 330 -7.30 22.61 1.23
C TYR A 330 -5.99 23.42 1.14
N VAL A 331 -5.68 23.98 -0.02
CA VAL A 331 -4.53 24.88 -0.19
C VAL A 331 -4.65 26.12 0.70
N GLU A 332 -5.85 26.66 0.91
CA GLU A 332 -6.05 27.78 1.84
C GLU A 332 -5.87 27.35 3.30
N VAL A 333 -6.44 26.22 3.72
CA VAL A 333 -6.19 25.63 5.06
C VAL A 333 -4.70 25.46 5.31
N ARG A 334 -3.98 24.89 4.34
CA ARG A 334 -2.52 24.72 4.38
C ARG A 334 -1.77 26.06 4.48
N LYS A 335 -2.28 27.13 3.85
CA LYS A 335 -1.65 28.46 3.93
C LYS A 335 -1.81 29.09 5.30
N GLU A 336 -2.94 28.83 5.96
CA GLU A 336 -3.23 29.29 7.34
C GLU A 336 -2.36 28.61 8.38
N MET A 337 -1.90 27.38 8.11
CA MET A 337 -0.81 26.77 8.87
C MET A 337 0.41 27.69 8.76
N LYS A 338 0.67 28.49 9.81
CA LYS A 338 1.79 29.43 9.84
C LYS A 338 3.06 28.64 9.54
N PRO A 339 3.74 28.88 8.40
CA PRO A 339 5.12 28.47 8.31
C PRO A 339 5.85 29.25 9.40
N PHE A 340 6.86 28.65 10.02
CA PHE A 340 7.79 29.46 10.80
C PHE A 340 8.58 30.33 9.82
N LEU A 341 8.00 31.46 9.41
CA LEU A 341 8.67 32.48 8.65
C LEU A 341 9.43 33.34 9.66
N PRO A 342 10.77 33.48 9.53
CA PRO A 342 11.47 34.51 10.28
C PRO A 342 10.82 35.85 9.94
N SER A 343 10.42 36.57 10.99
CA SER A 343 9.92 37.95 10.93
C SER A 343 10.92 38.89 10.29
#